data_AF-Q54P38-F1
#
_entry.id   AF-Q54P38-F1
#
_cell.length_a   1.000
_cell.length_b   1.000
_cell.length_c   1.000
_cell.angle_alpha   90.00
_cell.angle_beta   90.00
_cell.angle_gamma   90.00
#
_symmetry.space_group_name_H-M   'P 1'
#
loop_
_entity.id
_entity.type
_entity.pdbx_description
1 polymer ?
#
loop_
_entity_poly.entity_id
_entity_poly.type
_entity_poly.pdbx_seq_one_letter_code
_entity_poly.pdbx_strand_id
1 'polypeptide(L)'
;MIEDPSKKISLWQKWINVDPKKRILFSLGLFALSASALYIDQMDPDTNPFKIDRKDVTYKTIDYSKPVGQGRVTIVRNGEIIKEE
;
A
#
# COMPACT_ATOMS: atom_id res chain seq x y z
N MET A 1 -18.99 -1.06 29.70
CA MET A 1 -20.03 -0.97 28.65
C MET A 1 -19.50 -1.72 27.44
N ILE A 2 -20.16 -2.81 27.05
CA ILE A 2 -19.82 -3.53 25.82
C ILE A 2 -20.58 -2.80 24.70
N GLU A 3 -19.87 -2.11 23.80
CA GLU A 3 -20.51 -1.42 22.69
C GLU A 3 -21.11 -2.44 21.71
N ASP A 4 -22.39 -2.26 21.40
CA ASP A 4 -23.16 -3.08 20.47
C ASP A 4 -22.51 -3.04 19.07
N PRO A 5 -22.03 -4.17 18.53
CA PRO A 5 -21.36 -4.20 17.23
C PRO A 5 -22.28 -3.84 16.06
N SER A 6 -23.60 -3.83 16.25
CA SER A 6 -24.57 -3.39 15.23
C SER A 6 -24.63 -1.86 15.03
N LYS A 7 -24.13 -1.08 16.00
CA LYS A 7 -24.01 0.39 15.90
C LYS A 7 -22.69 0.85 15.30
N LYS A 8 -21.92 -0.04 14.68
CA LYS A 8 -20.69 0.34 13.97
C LYS A 8 -21.04 1.07 12.68
N ILE A 9 -21.16 2.40 12.79
CA ILE A 9 -21.20 3.31 11.65
C ILE A 9 -20.03 2.96 10.71
N SER A 10 -20.34 2.72 9.44
CA SER A 10 -19.33 2.42 8.42
C SER A 10 -18.32 3.57 8.30
N LEU A 11 -17.08 3.26 7.88
CA LEU A 11 -16.07 4.31 7.66
C LEU A 11 -16.56 5.39 6.69
N TRP A 12 -17.35 5.00 5.69
CA TRP A 12 -17.95 5.91 4.74
C TRP A 12 -18.99 6.85 5.37
N GLN A 13 -19.87 6.32 6.24
CA GLN A 13 -20.83 7.16 6.98
C GLN A 13 -20.11 8.11 7.96
N LYS A 14 -19.03 7.65 8.61
CA LYS A 14 -18.17 8.54 9.43
C LYS A 14 -17.60 9.67 8.59
N TRP A 15 -17.13 9.35 7.38
CA TRP A 15 -16.58 10.34 6.45
C TRP A 15 -17.62 11.38 6.01
N ILE A 16 -18.87 10.98 5.77
CA ILE A 16 -19.95 11.90 5.40
C ILE A 16 -20.32 12.87 6.53
N ASN A 17 -20.07 12.51 7.78
CA ASN A 17 -20.34 13.37 8.92
C ASN A 17 -19.22 14.38 9.22
N VAL A 18 -18.07 14.30 8.54
CA VAL A 18 -16.99 15.29 8.67
C VAL A 18 -17.42 16.61 8.03
N ASP A 19 -17.03 17.77 8.58
CA ASP A 19 -17.34 19.07 7.97
C ASP A 19 -16.88 19.12 6.49
N PRO A 20 -17.70 19.62 5.54
CA PRO A 20 -17.33 19.68 4.13
C PRO A 20 -16.00 20.39 3.86
N LYS A 21 -15.71 21.47 4.59
CA LYS A 21 -14.42 22.20 4.51
C LYS A 21 -13.23 21.31 4.89
N LYS A 22 -13.37 20.53 5.96
CA LYS A 22 -12.33 19.58 6.41
C LYS A 22 -12.15 18.46 5.40
N ARG A 23 -13.24 17.90 4.84
CA ARG A 23 -13.19 16.87 3.79
C ARG A 23 -12.38 17.34 2.59
N ILE A 24 -12.64 18.54 2.09
CA ILE A 24 -11.91 19.12 0.95
C ILE A 24 -10.41 19.24 1.29
N LEU A 25 -10.07 19.79 2.46
CA LEU A 25 -8.67 19.92 2.88
C LEU A 25 -7.96 18.56 2.96
N PHE A 26 -8.61 17.55 3.53
CA PHE A 26 -8.07 16.20 3.58
C PHE A 26 -7.93 15.58 2.19
N SER A 27 -8.92 15.74 1.30
CA SER A 27 -8.85 15.25 -0.08
C SER A 27 -7.71 15.92 -0.87
N LEU A 28 -7.52 17.23 -0.73
CA LEU A 28 -6.40 17.95 -1.33
C LEU A 28 -5.07 17.51 -0.76
N GLY A 29 -4.99 17.29 0.57
CA GLY A 29 -3.79 16.76 1.23
C GLY A 29 -3.43 15.36 0.72
N LEU A 30 -4.41 14.46 0.62
CA LEU A 30 -4.22 13.12 0.05
C LEU A 30 -3.78 13.19 -1.40
N PHE A 31 -4.40 14.06 -2.20
CA PHE A 31 -4.03 14.27 -3.59
C PHE A 31 -2.57 14.75 -3.71
N ALA A 32 -2.18 15.77 -2.94
CA ALA A 32 -0.82 16.28 -2.93
C ALA A 32 0.20 15.20 -2.54
N LEU A 33 -0.08 14.44 -1.47
CA LEU A 33 0.78 13.33 -1.04
C LEU A 33 0.92 12.25 -2.13
N SER A 34 -0.18 11.88 -2.79
CA SER A 34 -0.14 10.89 -3.88
C SER A 34 0.63 11.41 -5.10
N ALA A 35 0.49 12.69 -5.45
CA ALA A 35 1.25 13.30 -6.54
C ALA A 35 2.75 13.38 -6.21
N SER A 36 3.10 13.77 -4.98
CA SER A 36 4.48 13.76 -4.51
C SER A 36 5.09 12.36 -4.50
N ALA A 37 4.34 11.34 -4.07
CA ALA A 37 4.80 9.96 -4.08
C ALA A 37 5.08 9.46 -5.51
N LEU A 38 4.17 9.74 -6.46
CA LEU A 38 4.38 9.42 -7.87
C LEU A 38 5.57 10.15 -8.48
N TYR A 39 5.73 11.44 -8.16
CA TYR A 39 6.86 12.22 -8.63
C TYR A 39 8.19 11.67 -8.11
N ILE A 40 8.24 11.28 -6.83
CA ILE A 40 9.40 10.61 -6.23
C ILE A 40 9.67 9.26 -6.91
N ASP A 41 8.65 8.46 -7.22
CA ASP A 41 8.80 7.17 -7.90
C ASP A 41 9.34 7.32 -9.34
N GLN A 42 9.07 8.46 -9.98
CA GLN A 42 9.56 8.81 -11.32
C GLN A 42 10.94 9.47 -11.35
N MET A 43 11.48 9.89 -10.21
CA MET A 43 12.84 10.43 -10.15
C MET A 43 13.86 9.36 -10.50
N ASP A 44 14.94 9.77 -11.17
CA ASP A 44 16.07 8.89 -11.44
C ASP A 44 16.54 8.26 -10.12
N PRO A 45 16.54 6.93 -10.00
CA PRO A 45 16.90 6.23 -8.78
C PRO A 45 18.26 6.64 -8.23
N ASP A 46 19.17 7.15 -9.05
CA ASP A 46 20.53 7.51 -8.60
C ASP A 46 20.63 8.95 -8.07
N THR A 47 19.61 9.78 -8.28
CA THR A 47 19.52 11.15 -7.75
C THR A 47 18.45 11.32 -6.67
N ASN A 48 17.58 10.33 -6.49
CA ASN A 48 16.46 10.41 -5.57
C ASN A 48 16.90 10.21 -4.10
N PRO A 49 16.81 11.23 -3.22
CA PRO A 49 17.14 11.08 -1.80
C PRO A 49 16.14 10.20 -1.03
N PHE A 50 14.95 9.97 -1.61
CA PHE A 50 13.93 9.06 -1.09
C PHE A 50 13.95 7.71 -1.80
N LYS A 51 15.03 7.37 -2.52
CA LYS A 51 15.23 6.01 -3.01
C LYS A 51 15.10 5.09 -1.81
N ILE A 52 14.01 4.35 -1.75
CA ILE A 52 13.89 3.22 -0.83
C ILE A 52 14.95 2.26 -1.35
N ASP A 53 16.08 2.17 -0.65
CA ASP A 53 17.08 1.16 -0.95
C ASP A 53 16.37 -0.17 -0.80
N ARG A 54 15.99 -0.79 -1.93
CA ARG A 54 15.25 -2.06 -1.92
C ARG A 54 16.14 -3.22 -1.45
N LYS A 55 17.39 -2.94 -1.07
CA LYS A 55 18.22 -3.82 -0.26
C LYS A 55 17.43 -4.20 1.00
N ASP A 56 17.17 -5.49 1.12
CA ASP A 56 16.42 -6.19 2.17
C ASP A 56 14.89 -6.22 2.04
N VAL A 57 14.31 -5.70 0.95
CA VAL A 57 12.88 -5.91 0.70
C VAL A 57 12.67 -7.33 0.20
N THR A 58 12.13 -8.19 1.06
CA THR A 58 11.67 -9.53 0.70
C THR A 58 10.17 -9.49 0.50
N TYR A 59 9.70 -9.74 -0.72
CA TYR A 59 8.29 -9.88 -1.03
C TYR A 59 7.96 -11.30 -1.50
N LYS A 60 6.76 -11.76 -1.18
CA LYS A 60 6.23 -13.06 -1.62
C LYS A 60 5.20 -12.82 -2.71
N THR A 61 5.42 -13.37 -3.90
CA THR A 61 4.40 -13.44 -4.93
C THR A 61 3.76 -14.82 -4.91
N ILE A 62 2.45 -14.85 -5.17
CA ILE A 62 1.68 -16.09 -5.24
C ILE A 62 1.13 -16.19 -6.65
N ASP A 63 1.57 -17.18 -7.41
CA ASP A 63 1.03 -17.51 -8.72
C ASP A 63 -0.18 -18.43 -8.57
N TYR A 64 -1.37 -17.85 -8.71
CA TYR A 64 -2.63 -18.58 -8.59
C TYR A 64 -2.93 -19.48 -9.79
N SER A 65 -2.14 -19.44 -10.86
CA SER A 65 -2.27 -20.37 -11.98
C SER A 65 -1.70 -21.76 -11.66
N LYS A 66 -0.80 -21.86 -10.68
CA LYS A 66 -0.19 -23.12 -10.26
C LYS A 66 -0.97 -23.75 -9.09
N PRO A 67 -1.12 -25.09 -9.07
CA PRO A 67 -1.72 -25.78 -7.94
C PRO A 67 -0.86 -25.60 -6.68
N VAL A 68 -1.49 -25.74 -5.50
CA VAL A 68 -0.82 -25.65 -4.20
C VAL A 68 0.34 -26.67 -4.16
N GLY A 69 1.55 -26.19 -3.81
CA GLY A 69 2.74 -27.05 -3.62
C GLY A 69 3.56 -27.36 -4.88
N GLN A 70 3.35 -26.64 -5.98
CA GLN A 70 4.15 -26.76 -7.21
C GLN A 70 4.90 -25.45 -7.56
N GLY A 71 5.62 -24.84 -6.61
CA GLY A 71 6.34 -23.58 -6.89
C GLY A 71 5.36 -22.41 -7.10
N ARG A 72 4.29 -22.40 -6.29
CA ARG A 72 3.23 -21.39 -6.28
C ARG A 72 3.68 -20.11 -5.60
N VAL A 73 4.58 -20.18 -4.64
CA VAL A 73 5.08 -19.03 -3.89
C VAL A 73 6.51 -18.74 -4.33
N THR A 74 6.73 -17.55 -4.87
CA THR A 74 8.09 -17.07 -5.18
C THR A 74 8.47 -16.01 -4.16
N ILE A 75 9.56 -16.24 -3.44
CA ILE A 75 10.14 -15.28 -2.51
C ILE A 75 11.22 -14.52 -3.24
N VAL A 76 11.02 -13.22 -3.42
CA VAL A 76 11.97 -12.33 -4.10
C VAL A 76 12.58 -11.39 -3.08
N ARG A 77 13.91 -11.30 -3.04
CA ARG A 77 14.66 -10.33 -2.24
C ARG A 77 15.59 -9.57 -3.16
N ASN A 78 15.55 -8.24 -3.10
CA ASN A 78 16.42 -7.38 -3.91
C ASN A 78 16.28 -7.59 -5.44
N GLY A 79 15.15 -8.13 -5.90
CA GLY A 79 14.94 -8.47 -7.31
C GLY A 79 15.40 -9.87 -7.72
N GLU A 80 16.00 -10.64 -6.80
CA GLU A 80 16.41 -12.02 -7.03
C GLU A 80 15.45 -13.00 -6.37
N ILE A 81 15.11 -14.08 -7.08
CA ILE A 81 14.30 -15.18 -6.54
C ILE A 81 15.17 -15.98 -5.58
N ILE A 82 14.84 -15.95 -4.29
CA ILE A 82 15.55 -16.71 -3.26
C ILE A 82 14.97 -18.12 -3.12
N LYS A 83 13.67 -18.27 -3.30
CA LYS A 83 12.97 -19.54 -3.05
C LYS A 83 11.69 -19.67 -3.87
N GLU A 84 11.46 -20.85 -4.39
CA GLU A 84 10.16 -21.28 -4.94
C GLU A 84 9.59 -22.40 -4.06
N GLU A 85 8.35 -22.23 -3.59
CA GLU A 85 7.58 -23.21 -2.79
C GLU A 85 6.28 -23.63 -3.49
#